data_AF-A0A3R6JG75-F1
#
_entry.id   AF-A0A3R6JG75-F1
#
_cell.length_a   1.000
_cell.length_b   1.000
_cell.length_c   1.000
_cell.angle_alpha   90.00
_cell.angle_beta   90.00
_cell.angle_gamma   90.00
#
_symmetry.space_group_name_H-M   'P 1'
#
loop_
_entity.id
_entity.type
_entity.pdbx_description
1 polymer ?
#
loop_
_entity_poly.entity_id
_entity_poly.type
_entity_poly.pdbx_seq_one_letter_code
_entity_poly.pdbx_strand_id
1 'polypeptide(L)'
;MRIKTTTKTEYQQRINVLVEYINNHLGEDIDLNKLAEISGFSRWHFHRIFAEFLGEPVGTFIVRMRVETAARLLRYTEIPVKEIAYKVGYDVPSSLSKVFRQFYGISPNEYRNNKDYVIMEPNRIMPDMELKVEVKDLPGKQVAYIRLNGGYKEIDYPGTWMRLLQFAKEQNIQPLSFSPICLYHDDPKVTSPDKLRTDICMEVAPAVCPKGEIGTKKVLEGRFMVALYKGTYQQLGAVYDTLYGKYLPEMGLSLREVPSGEIYLNDPRNTKPEDLLTQIYVAVE
;
A
#
# COMPACT_ATOMS: atom_id res chain seq x y z
N MET A 1 6.34 22.12 -20.06
CA MET A 1 6.19 21.29 -21.28
C MET A 1 4.83 20.60 -21.19
N ARG A 2 3.93 20.79 -22.17
CA ARG A 2 2.67 20.03 -22.23
C ARG A 2 2.98 18.63 -22.75
N ILE A 3 3.07 17.65 -21.85
CA ILE A 3 3.23 16.25 -22.21
C ILE A 3 1.91 15.78 -22.86
N LYS A 4 1.97 15.19 -24.06
CA LYS A 4 0.80 14.61 -24.72
C LYS A 4 0.19 13.54 -23.81
N THR A 5 -1.14 13.42 -23.76
CA THR A 5 -1.87 12.52 -22.85
C THR A 5 -1.33 11.08 -22.88
N THR A 6 -1.04 10.56 -24.07
CA THR A 6 -0.43 9.22 -24.27
C THR A 6 0.91 9.05 -23.56
N THR A 7 1.77 10.08 -23.58
CA THR A 7 3.11 10.04 -22.97
C THR A 7 3.06 10.16 -21.44
N LYS A 8 2.11 10.93 -20.88
CA LYS A 8 1.93 11.05 -19.42
C LYS A 8 1.55 9.68 -18.83
N THR A 9 0.70 8.99 -19.53
CA THR A 9 0.12 7.74 -19.12
C THR A 9 1.12 6.57 -19.13
N GLU A 10 1.99 6.49 -20.14
CA GLU A 10 3.12 5.54 -20.16
C GLU A 10 4.13 5.81 -19.05
N TYR A 11 4.36 7.08 -18.71
CA TYR A 11 5.26 7.46 -17.62
C TYR A 11 4.71 7.00 -16.27
N GLN A 12 3.39 7.14 -16.05
CA GLN A 12 2.74 6.64 -14.83
C GLN A 12 2.98 5.14 -14.63
N GLN A 13 2.82 4.32 -15.67
CA GLN A 13 3.05 2.86 -15.57
C GLN A 13 4.49 2.55 -15.17
N ARG A 14 5.47 3.20 -15.82
CA ARG A 14 6.89 3.03 -15.50
C ARG A 14 7.20 3.44 -14.07
N ILE A 15 6.65 4.56 -13.60
CA ILE A 15 6.79 5.00 -12.21
C ILE A 15 6.16 4.01 -11.24
N ASN A 16 4.99 3.45 -11.54
CA ASN A 16 4.34 2.46 -10.68
C ASN A 16 5.20 1.19 -10.49
N VAL A 17 5.85 0.72 -11.56
CA VAL A 17 6.78 -0.42 -11.51
C VAL A 17 7.99 -0.09 -10.63
N LEU A 18 8.56 1.11 -10.73
CA LEU A 18 9.69 1.52 -9.90
C LEU A 18 9.31 1.63 -8.42
N VAL A 19 8.13 2.18 -8.15
CA VAL A 19 7.60 2.27 -6.79
C VAL A 19 7.45 0.88 -6.16
N GLU A 20 6.92 -0.07 -6.92
CA GLU A 20 6.78 -1.47 -6.49
C GLU A 20 8.16 -2.09 -6.23
N TYR A 21 9.14 -1.85 -7.11
CA TYR A 21 10.51 -2.29 -6.92
C TYR A 21 11.10 -1.70 -5.63
N ILE A 22 10.99 -0.40 -5.39
CA ILE A 22 11.52 0.27 -4.20
C ILE A 22 10.90 -0.33 -2.93
N ASN A 23 9.56 -0.46 -2.88
CA ASN A 23 8.86 -1.01 -1.73
C ASN A 23 9.33 -2.43 -1.38
N ASN A 24 9.57 -3.27 -2.40
CA ASN A 24 10.00 -4.67 -2.20
C ASN A 24 11.50 -4.82 -1.87
N HIS A 25 12.31 -3.75 -2.00
CA HIS A 25 13.76 -3.79 -1.78
C HIS A 25 14.21 -2.71 -0.77
N LEU A 26 13.33 -2.22 0.12
CA LEU A 26 13.67 -1.16 1.07
C LEU A 26 14.85 -1.51 1.98
N GLY A 27 14.98 -2.79 2.34
CA GLY A 27 16.05 -3.33 3.16
C GLY A 27 17.40 -3.49 2.46
N GLU A 28 17.45 -3.29 1.14
CA GLU A 28 18.65 -3.48 0.32
C GLU A 28 19.29 -2.14 -0.05
N ASP A 29 20.49 -2.19 -0.63
CA ASP A 29 21.09 -1.02 -1.28
C ASP A 29 20.41 -0.75 -2.62
N ILE A 30 19.77 0.42 -2.72
CA ILE A 30 18.99 0.82 -3.90
C ILE A 30 19.84 1.73 -4.78
N ASP A 31 20.40 1.18 -5.85
CA ASP A 31 21.11 1.96 -6.85
C ASP A 31 20.14 2.75 -7.75
N LEU A 32 20.22 4.07 -7.68
CA LEU A 32 19.41 4.99 -8.50
C LEU A 32 19.70 4.85 -10.00
N ASN A 33 20.89 4.39 -10.40
CA ASN A 33 21.19 4.10 -11.80
C ASN A 33 20.40 2.89 -12.29
N LYS A 34 20.35 1.83 -11.49
CA LYS A 34 19.51 0.64 -11.74
C LYS A 34 18.04 1.01 -11.85
N LEU A 35 17.53 1.92 -11.01
CA LEU A 35 16.15 2.41 -11.13
C LEU A 35 15.91 3.15 -12.45
N ALA A 36 16.87 3.98 -12.91
CA ALA A 36 16.76 4.64 -14.19
C ALA A 36 16.75 3.63 -15.35
N GLU A 37 17.58 2.58 -15.29
CA GLU A 37 17.57 1.49 -16.28
C GLU A 37 16.24 0.73 -16.32
N ILE A 38 15.71 0.33 -15.16
CA ILE A 38 14.40 -0.36 -15.05
C ILE A 38 13.28 0.50 -15.66
N SER A 39 13.35 1.82 -15.47
CA SER A 39 12.36 2.76 -16.02
C SER A 39 12.45 2.96 -17.54
N GLY A 40 13.57 2.58 -18.15
CA GLY A 40 13.88 2.90 -19.55
C GLY A 40 14.00 4.41 -19.82
N PHE A 41 14.36 5.20 -18.81
CA PHE A 41 14.63 6.63 -18.93
C PHE A 41 16.11 6.94 -18.72
N SER A 42 16.59 8.04 -19.31
CA SER A 42 17.89 8.59 -18.90
C SER A 42 17.83 9.05 -17.45
N ARG A 43 18.96 9.02 -16.72
CA ARG A 43 19.01 9.41 -15.29
C ARG A 43 18.35 10.76 -15.01
N TRP A 44 18.69 11.78 -15.80
CA TRP A 44 18.16 13.13 -15.62
C TRP A 44 16.64 13.18 -15.81
N HIS A 45 16.14 12.49 -16.84
CA HIS A 45 14.70 12.43 -17.10
C HIS A 45 13.97 11.62 -16.04
N PHE A 46 14.56 10.50 -15.58
CA PHE A 46 14.05 9.69 -14.48
C PHE A 46 13.84 10.52 -13.20
N HIS A 47 14.86 11.25 -12.74
CA HIS A 47 14.74 12.07 -11.52
C HIS A 47 13.62 13.11 -11.63
N ARG A 48 13.52 13.77 -12.80
CA ARG A 48 12.51 14.78 -13.05
C ARG A 48 11.10 14.19 -13.09
N ILE A 49 10.91 13.12 -13.86
CA ILE A 49 9.60 12.47 -14.03
C ILE A 49 9.15 11.86 -12.70
N PHE A 50 10.04 11.19 -11.96
CA PHE A 50 9.69 10.63 -10.67
C PHE A 50 9.16 11.70 -9.70
N ALA A 51 9.86 12.83 -9.60
CA ALA A 51 9.44 13.95 -8.76
C ALA A 51 8.14 14.62 -9.24
N GLU A 52 7.94 14.73 -10.56
CA GLU A 52 6.72 15.29 -11.13
C GLU A 52 5.49 14.41 -10.84
N PHE A 53 5.66 13.08 -10.84
CA PHE A 53 4.57 12.13 -10.63
C PHE A 53 4.26 11.83 -9.17
N LEU A 54 5.28 11.73 -8.30
CA LEU A 54 5.08 11.41 -6.88
C LEU A 54 5.12 12.64 -5.98
N GLY A 55 5.37 13.83 -6.52
CA GLY A 55 5.47 15.07 -5.76
C GLY A 55 6.75 15.21 -4.93
N GLU A 56 7.66 14.24 -4.99
CA GLU A 56 8.92 14.27 -4.25
C GLU A 56 10.07 13.55 -4.99
N PRO A 57 11.33 13.98 -4.80
CA PRO A 57 12.49 13.29 -5.39
C PRO A 57 12.60 11.83 -4.94
N VAL A 58 13.09 10.95 -5.81
CA VAL A 58 13.21 9.51 -5.52
C VAL A 58 14.00 9.18 -4.26
N GLY A 59 15.09 9.91 -3.98
CA GLY A 59 15.86 9.73 -2.74
C GLY A 59 15.02 10.06 -1.50
N THR A 60 14.26 11.15 -1.55
CA THR A 60 13.34 11.55 -0.47
C THR A 60 12.23 10.51 -0.30
N PHE A 61 11.68 9.99 -1.40
CA PHE A 61 10.68 8.92 -1.38
C PHE A 61 11.22 7.66 -0.69
N ILE A 62 12.41 7.17 -1.07
CA ILE A 62 13.04 5.99 -0.43
C ILE A 62 13.23 6.23 1.06
N VAL A 63 13.78 7.38 1.44
CA VAL A 63 14.01 7.73 2.84
C VAL A 63 12.70 7.76 3.63
N ARG A 64 11.66 8.38 3.07
CA ARG A 64 10.33 8.44 3.69
C ARG A 64 9.76 7.03 3.90
N MET A 65 9.78 6.18 2.87
CA MET A 65 9.28 4.81 2.98
C MET A 65 10.01 4.03 4.09
N ARG A 66 11.35 4.12 4.16
CA ARG A 66 12.15 3.46 5.21
C ARG A 66 11.78 3.94 6.62
N VAL A 67 11.55 5.25 6.78
CA VAL A 67 11.23 5.87 8.07
C VAL A 67 9.80 5.55 8.52
N GLU A 68 8.84 5.53 7.60
CA GLU A 68 7.47 5.09 7.86
C GLU A 68 7.42 3.60 8.24
N THR A 69 8.14 2.73 7.52
CA THR A 69 8.27 1.30 7.88
C THR A 69 8.92 1.14 9.26
N ALA A 70 9.99 1.91 9.56
CA ALA A 70 10.61 1.88 10.87
C ALA A 70 9.64 2.31 11.98
N ALA A 71 8.80 3.33 11.76
CA ALA A 71 7.78 3.74 12.72
C ALA A 71 6.78 2.61 13.02
N ARG A 72 6.38 1.82 12.01
CA ARG A 72 5.48 0.67 12.18
C ARG A 72 6.14 -0.41 13.03
N LEU A 73 7.38 -0.79 12.68
CA LEU A 73 8.13 -1.80 13.42
C LEU A 73 8.39 -1.37 14.87
N LEU A 74 8.69 -0.09 15.11
CA LEU A 74 8.89 0.45 16.47
C LEU A 74 7.63 0.39 17.33
N ARG A 75 6.45 0.54 16.72
CA ARG A 75 5.16 0.60 17.42
C ARG A 75 4.59 -0.77 17.74
N TYR A 76 4.70 -1.70 16.81
CA TYR A 76 3.99 -2.98 16.83
C TYR A 76 4.88 -4.20 17.06
N THR A 77 6.19 -4.02 17.17
CA THR A 77 7.13 -5.13 17.40
C THR A 77 8.15 -4.77 18.47
N GLU A 78 8.72 -5.81 19.08
CA GLU A 78 9.82 -5.69 20.05
C GLU A 78 11.21 -5.72 19.39
N ILE A 79 11.29 -5.76 18.05
CA ILE A 79 12.56 -5.85 17.29
C ILE A 79 13.49 -4.70 17.73
N PRO A 80 14.74 -4.93 18.14
CA PRO A 80 15.64 -3.86 18.56
C PRO A 80 15.81 -2.76 17.50
N VAL A 81 15.89 -1.48 17.90
CA VAL A 81 16.06 -0.34 16.97
C VAL A 81 17.23 -0.53 16.00
N LYS A 82 18.31 -1.15 16.48
CA LYS A 82 19.47 -1.52 15.67
C LYS A 82 19.09 -2.47 14.53
N GLU A 83 18.32 -3.50 14.82
CA GLU A 83 17.86 -4.47 13.82
C GLU A 83 16.84 -3.85 12.85
N ILE A 84 15.94 -2.99 13.36
CA ILE A 84 15.02 -2.22 12.51
C ILE A 84 15.80 -1.39 11.50
N ALA A 85 16.88 -0.72 11.92
CA ALA A 85 17.71 0.08 11.03
C ALA A 85 18.27 -0.74 9.85
N TYR A 86 18.79 -1.94 10.12
CA TYR A 86 19.27 -2.83 9.06
C TYR A 86 18.12 -3.35 8.19
N LYS A 87 17.00 -3.76 8.79
CA LYS A 87 15.82 -4.27 8.07
C LYS A 87 15.27 -3.25 7.08
N VAL A 88 15.33 -1.95 7.40
CA VAL A 88 14.89 -0.88 6.50
C VAL A 88 16.03 -0.28 5.68
N GLY A 89 17.20 -0.93 5.61
CA GLY A 89 18.27 -0.62 4.64
C GLY A 89 19.25 0.48 5.07
N TYR A 90 19.45 0.70 6.37
CA TYR A 90 20.55 1.55 6.87
C TYR A 90 21.74 0.70 7.36
N ASP A 91 22.93 1.01 6.87
CA ASP A 91 24.19 0.35 7.29
C ASP A 91 24.61 0.71 8.73
N VAL A 92 24.12 1.85 9.23
CA VAL A 92 24.46 2.34 10.57
C VAL A 92 23.18 2.76 11.29
N PRO A 93 22.89 2.21 12.49
CA PRO A 93 21.68 2.56 13.26
C PRO A 93 21.52 4.05 13.60
N SER A 94 22.63 4.78 13.72
CA SER A 94 22.62 6.23 13.95
C SER A 94 22.03 7.00 12.77
N SER A 95 22.14 6.47 11.54
CA SER A 95 21.55 7.07 10.35
C SER A 95 20.03 7.06 10.42
N LEU A 96 19.43 5.91 10.76
CA LEU A 96 17.98 5.83 11.02
C LEU A 96 17.58 6.83 12.12
N SER A 97 18.31 6.85 13.23
CA SER A 97 17.97 7.73 14.37
C SER A 97 17.99 9.21 14.00
N LYS A 98 18.99 9.65 13.21
CA LYS A 98 19.08 11.04 12.73
C LYS A 98 17.91 11.40 11.82
N VAL A 99 17.63 10.57 10.83
CA VAL A 99 16.57 10.82 9.86
C VAL A 99 15.19 10.74 10.51
N PHE A 100 14.95 9.75 11.36
CA PHE A 100 13.69 9.59 12.10
C PHE A 100 13.37 10.83 12.94
N ARG A 101 14.39 11.39 13.63
CA ARG A 101 14.24 12.65 14.37
C ARG A 101 13.98 13.85 13.47
N GLN A 102 14.57 13.89 12.28
CA GLN A 102 14.28 14.95 11.29
C GLN A 102 12.84 14.89 10.78
N PHE A 103 12.31 13.68 10.56
CA PHE A 103 10.95 13.47 10.05
C PHE A 103 9.89 13.68 11.13
N TYR A 104 10.10 13.14 12.33
CA TYR A 104 9.07 13.06 13.37
C TYR A 104 9.35 13.87 14.63
N GLY A 105 10.49 14.56 14.71
CA GLY A 105 10.85 15.39 15.86
C GLY A 105 11.29 14.64 17.13
N ILE A 106 11.26 13.30 17.11
CA ILE A 106 11.55 12.41 18.24
C ILE A 106 12.52 11.30 17.81
N SER A 107 13.32 10.72 18.70
CA SER A 107 14.17 9.56 18.34
C SER A 107 13.38 8.25 18.29
N PRO A 108 13.89 7.21 17.60
CA PRO A 108 13.24 5.89 17.55
C PRO A 108 12.98 5.28 18.94
N ASN A 109 13.95 5.38 19.86
CA ASN A 109 13.81 4.84 21.22
C ASN A 109 12.78 5.63 22.04
N GLU A 110 12.81 6.96 21.96
CA GLU A 110 11.81 7.80 22.62
C GLU A 110 10.41 7.47 22.08
N TYR A 111 10.24 7.31 20.75
CA TYR A 111 8.95 6.94 20.17
C TYR A 111 8.45 5.55 20.61
N ARG A 112 9.35 4.57 20.74
CA ARG A 112 8.99 3.23 21.25
C ARG A 112 8.47 3.29 22.69
N ASN A 113 9.19 4.03 23.54
CA ASN A 113 8.93 4.09 24.98
C ASN A 113 7.81 5.06 25.34
N ASN A 114 7.59 6.08 24.52
CA ASN A 114 6.53 7.07 24.70
C ASN A 114 5.30 6.71 23.88
N LYS A 115 4.39 5.93 24.48
CA LYS A 115 3.13 5.54 23.83
C LYS A 115 2.19 6.73 23.58
N ASP A 116 2.33 7.81 24.36
CA ASP A 116 1.55 9.05 24.24
C ASP A 116 2.04 9.94 23.09
N TYR A 117 3.26 9.75 22.59
CA TYR A 117 3.72 10.40 21.36
C TYR A 117 3.07 9.71 20.16
N VAL A 118 2.15 10.43 19.52
CA VAL A 118 1.34 9.92 18.41
C VAL A 118 2.01 10.35 17.10
N ILE A 119 2.87 9.49 16.55
CA ILE A 119 3.17 9.52 15.11
C ILE A 119 2.04 8.81 14.37
N MET A 120 1.62 7.66 14.92
CA MET A 120 0.48 6.85 14.48
C MET A 120 -0.71 7.11 15.38
N GLU A 121 -1.86 7.50 14.82
CA GLU A 121 -3.13 7.52 15.57
C GLU A 121 -3.32 6.19 16.31
N PRO A 122 -3.63 6.20 17.61
CA PRO A 122 -3.78 4.98 18.38
C PRO A 122 -4.87 4.09 17.80
N ASN A 123 -4.66 2.77 17.88
CA ASN A 123 -5.64 1.80 17.43
C ASN A 123 -6.93 1.94 18.25
N ARG A 124 -8.03 2.26 17.58
CA ARG A 124 -9.38 2.27 18.15
C ARG A 124 -9.96 0.87 18.05
N ILE A 125 -9.50 -0.01 18.94
CA ILE A 125 -10.03 -1.37 19.03
C ILE A 125 -11.49 -1.26 19.49
N MET A 126 -12.40 -1.84 18.72
CA MET A 126 -13.80 -1.98 19.12
C MET A 126 -13.96 -3.33 19.81
N PRO A 127 -14.07 -3.39 21.16
CA PRO A 127 -14.03 -4.65 21.90
C PRO A 127 -15.16 -5.62 21.51
N ASP A 128 -16.32 -5.08 21.13
CA ASP A 128 -17.49 -5.85 20.70
C ASP A 128 -17.46 -6.23 19.21
N MET A 129 -16.44 -5.81 18.46
CA MET A 129 -16.29 -6.16 17.04
C MET A 129 -15.66 -7.55 16.91
N GLU A 130 -16.50 -8.57 16.79
CA GLU A 130 -16.05 -9.92 16.45
C GLU A 130 -15.94 -10.08 14.92
N LEU A 131 -14.72 -10.37 14.47
CA LEU A 131 -14.42 -10.66 13.08
C LEU A 131 -14.25 -12.17 12.91
N LYS A 132 -14.82 -12.72 11.83
CA LYS A 132 -14.48 -14.07 11.39
C LYS A 132 -13.13 -14.00 10.68
N VAL A 133 -12.08 -14.45 11.37
CA VAL A 133 -10.69 -14.41 10.90
C VAL A 133 -10.17 -15.82 10.63
N GLU A 134 -9.42 -15.98 9.55
CA GLU A 134 -8.73 -17.22 9.19
C GLU A 134 -7.38 -16.90 8.53
N VAL A 135 -6.41 -17.82 8.60
CA VAL A 135 -5.13 -17.68 7.89
C VAL A 135 -5.15 -18.60 6.67
N LYS A 136 -4.78 -18.06 5.50
CA LYS A 136 -4.80 -18.77 4.23
C LYS A 136 -3.56 -18.48 3.40
N ASP A 137 -3.07 -19.51 2.72
CA ASP A 137 -2.15 -19.38 1.60
C ASP A 137 -2.96 -19.19 0.31
N LEU A 138 -2.71 -18.08 -0.37
CA LEU A 138 -3.44 -17.68 -1.55
C LEU A 138 -2.54 -17.84 -2.79
N PRO A 139 -3.08 -18.40 -3.90
CA PRO A 139 -2.32 -18.61 -5.13
C PRO A 139 -1.99 -17.29 -5.88
N GLY A 140 -2.49 -16.16 -5.38
CA GLY A 140 -2.46 -14.87 -6.03
C GLY A 140 -3.52 -14.72 -7.12
N LYS A 141 -3.85 -13.46 -7.40
CA LYS A 141 -4.80 -13.04 -8.42
C LYS A 141 -4.07 -12.18 -9.44
N GLN A 142 -4.25 -12.48 -10.71
CA GLN A 142 -3.82 -11.55 -11.75
C GLN A 142 -4.84 -10.41 -11.83
N VAL A 143 -4.35 -9.18 -11.80
CA VAL A 143 -5.21 -8.00 -11.90
C VAL A 143 -4.73 -7.02 -12.96
N ALA A 144 -5.70 -6.31 -13.53
CA ALA A 144 -5.50 -5.01 -14.17
C ALA A 144 -5.84 -3.93 -13.14
N TYR A 145 -5.01 -2.88 -13.02
CA TYR A 145 -5.18 -1.89 -11.96
C TYR A 145 -4.88 -0.46 -12.42
N ILE A 146 -5.51 0.49 -11.74
CA ILE A 146 -5.17 1.91 -11.81
C ILE A 146 -4.71 2.34 -10.41
N ARG A 147 -3.56 2.99 -10.33
CA ARG A 147 -3.04 3.57 -9.08
C ARG A 147 -3.54 5.00 -8.91
N LEU A 148 -4.08 5.29 -7.74
CA LEU A 148 -4.47 6.64 -7.33
C LEU A 148 -3.54 7.14 -6.22
N ASN A 149 -3.37 8.46 -6.17
CA ASN A 149 -2.69 9.17 -5.10
C ASN A 149 -3.68 10.12 -4.44
N GLY A 150 -3.72 10.16 -3.11
CA GLY A 150 -4.60 11.03 -2.34
C GLY A 150 -5.24 10.34 -1.13
N GLY A 151 -5.92 11.12 -0.30
CA GLY A 151 -6.57 10.64 0.91
C GLY A 151 -7.53 9.48 0.60
N TYR A 152 -7.48 8.39 1.37
CA TYR A 152 -8.33 7.21 1.11
C TYR A 152 -9.85 7.51 1.14
N LYS A 153 -10.27 8.64 1.69
CA LYS A 153 -11.67 9.11 1.69
C LYS A 153 -11.99 10.11 0.57
N GLU A 154 -10.98 10.58 -0.15
CA GLU A 154 -11.07 11.69 -1.12
C GLU A 154 -10.85 11.24 -2.56
N ILE A 155 -10.24 10.07 -2.76
CA ILE A 155 -9.98 9.51 -4.09
C ILE A 155 -11.23 8.95 -4.77
N ASP A 156 -11.26 9.02 -6.10
CA ASP A 156 -12.41 8.60 -6.92
C ASP A 156 -12.40 7.09 -7.19
N TYR A 157 -12.92 6.30 -6.24
CA TYR A 157 -13.10 4.85 -6.44
C TYR A 157 -14.07 4.51 -7.58
N PRO A 158 -15.31 5.08 -7.60
CA PRO A 158 -16.29 4.69 -8.60
C PRO A 158 -15.88 5.03 -10.03
N GLY A 159 -15.36 6.24 -10.28
CA GLY A 159 -14.90 6.64 -11.61
C GLY A 159 -13.69 5.82 -12.07
N THR A 160 -12.81 5.43 -11.15
CA THR A 160 -11.69 4.53 -11.47
C THR A 160 -12.15 3.12 -11.83
N TRP A 161 -13.15 2.58 -11.11
CA TRP A 161 -13.77 1.30 -11.48
C TRP A 161 -14.42 1.35 -12.87
N MET A 162 -15.12 2.46 -13.18
CA MET A 162 -15.70 2.68 -14.51
C MET A 162 -14.64 2.72 -15.63
N ARG A 163 -13.47 3.32 -15.37
CA ARG A 163 -12.34 3.31 -16.33
C ARG A 163 -11.79 1.90 -16.56
N LEU A 164 -11.69 1.07 -15.53
CA LEU A 164 -11.30 -0.34 -15.69
C LEU A 164 -12.33 -1.14 -16.49
N LEU A 165 -13.63 -0.94 -16.24
CA LEU A 165 -14.71 -1.56 -17.03
C LEU A 165 -14.66 -1.12 -18.50
N GLN A 166 -14.41 0.16 -18.76
CA GLN A 166 -14.24 0.68 -20.11
C GLN A 166 -13.05 0.01 -20.81
N PHE A 167 -11.90 -0.09 -20.14
CA PHE A 167 -10.74 -0.79 -20.68
C PHE A 167 -11.04 -2.25 -21.00
N ALA A 168 -11.70 -2.97 -20.09
CA ALA A 168 -12.07 -4.36 -20.30
C ALA A 168 -12.95 -4.50 -21.55
N LYS A 169 -13.94 -3.61 -21.71
CA LYS A 169 -14.81 -3.56 -22.89
C LYS A 169 -14.02 -3.29 -24.18
N GLU A 170 -13.15 -2.28 -24.18
CA GLU A 170 -12.37 -1.88 -25.36
C GLU A 170 -11.34 -2.94 -25.80
N GLN A 171 -10.82 -3.73 -24.87
CA GLN A 171 -9.86 -4.80 -25.14
C GLN A 171 -10.52 -6.18 -25.27
N ASN A 172 -11.86 -6.27 -25.23
CA ASN A 172 -12.61 -7.53 -25.20
C ASN A 172 -12.15 -8.50 -24.09
N ILE A 173 -11.81 -7.96 -22.93
CA ILE A 173 -11.43 -8.72 -21.74
C ILE A 173 -12.69 -9.03 -20.95
N GLN A 174 -12.89 -10.31 -20.62
CA GLN A 174 -13.89 -10.73 -19.65
C GLN A 174 -13.28 -10.70 -18.24
N PRO A 175 -13.77 -9.87 -17.31
CA PRO A 175 -13.33 -9.90 -15.92
C PRO A 175 -13.65 -11.27 -15.30
N LEU A 176 -12.74 -11.79 -14.49
CA LEU A 176 -12.94 -13.04 -13.75
C LEU A 176 -13.85 -12.83 -12.52
N SER A 177 -13.90 -11.59 -12.03
CA SER A 177 -14.77 -11.15 -10.94
C SER A 177 -15.18 -9.70 -11.15
N PHE A 178 -16.37 -9.34 -10.68
CA PHE A 178 -16.85 -7.95 -10.62
C PHE A 178 -16.70 -7.33 -9.23
N SER A 179 -16.13 -8.06 -8.26
CA SER A 179 -15.76 -7.52 -6.96
C SER A 179 -14.49 -6.69 -7.08
N PRO A 180 -14.52 -5.37 -6.82
CA PRO A 180 -13.32 -4.55 -6.84
C PRO A 180 -12.34 -5.02 -5.76
N ILE A 181 -11.06 -5.06 -6.12
CA ILE A 181 -9.97 -5.31 -5.18
C ILE A 181 -9.24 -3.98 -4.96
N CYS A 182 -9.12 -3.52 -3.73
CA CYS A 182 -8.33 -2.33 -3.38
C CYS A 182 -7.09 -2.73 -2.60
N LEU A 183 -5.91 -2.24 -3.00
CA LEU A 183 -4.66 -2.44 -2.28
C LEU A 183 -4.17 -1.12 -1.72
N TYR A 184 -3.86 -1.10 -0.43
CA TYR A 184 -3.40 0.08 0.29
C TYR A 184 -1.92 -0.06 0.59
N HIS A 185 -1.11 0.82 0.01
CA HIS A 185 0.35 0.74 0.11
C HIS A 185 0.90 1.47 1.34
N ASP A 186 0.10 2.37 1.89
CA ASP A 186 0.51 3.32 2.90
C ASP A 186 -0.41 3.26 4.12
N ASP A 187 0.13 3.62 5.28
CA ASP A 187 -0.61 3.70 6.52
C ASP A 187 -1.07 5.16 6.70
N PRO A 188 -2.38 5.45 6.66
CA PRO A 188 -2.93 6.79 6.78
C PRO A 188 -2.68 7.42 8.14
N LYS A 189 -2.24 6.63 9.13
CA LYS A 189 -1.88 7.14 10.44
C LYS A 189 -0.51 7.80 10.48
N VAL A 190 0.36 7.59 9.48
CA VAL A 190 1.71 8.19 9.42
C VAL A 190 2.06 8.85 8.09
N THR A 191 1.31 8.52 7.05
CA THR A 191 1.55 9.02 5.70
C THR A 191 0.57 10.15 5.44
N SER A 192 1.07 11.29 4.96
CA SER A 192 0.20 12.43 4.66
C SER A 192 -0.80 12.09 3.55
N PRO A 193 -2.04 12.64 3.58
CA PRO A 193 -3.08 12.28 2.62
C PRO A 193 -2.68 12.40 1.15
N ASP A 194 -1.91 13.42 0.79
CA ASP A 194 -1.40 13.67 -0.56
C ASP A 194 -0.42 12.59 -1.06
N LYS A 195 0.16 11.80 -0.16
CA LYS A 195 1.14 10.75 -0.45
C LYS A 195 0.59 9.33 -0.35
N LEU A 196 -0.65 9.17 0.10
CA LEU A 196 -1.33 7.88 0.18
C LEU A 196 -1.57 7.31 -1.21
N ARG A 197 -1.27 6.02 -1.40
CA ARG A 197 -1.43 5.31 -2.67
C ARG A 197 -2.37 4.13 -2.54
N THR A 198 -3.28 4.04 -3.50
CA THR A 198 -4.25 2.94 -3.59
C THR A 198 -4.26 2.37 -5.00
N ASP A 199 -4.14 1.04 -5.13
CA ASP A 199 -4.40 0.37 -6.40
C ASP A 199 -5.84 -0.14 -6.41
N ILE A 200 -6.65 0.34 -7.35
CA ILE A 200 -7.98 -0.19 -7.62
C ILE A 200 -7.83 -1.20 -8.74
N CYS A 201 -8.27 -2.43 -8.48
CA CYS A 201 -7.90 -3.60 -9.25
C CYS A 201 -9.14 -4.39 -9.69
N MET A 202 -9.09 -4.89 -10.93
CA MET A 202 -10.03 -5.84 -11.52
C MET A 202 -9.32 -7.16 -11.78
N GLU A 203 -9.90 -8.28 -11.35
CA GLU A 203 -9.34 -9.61 -11.60
C GLU A 203 -9.53 -10.01 -13.06
N VAL A 204 -8.42 -10.38 -13.72
CA VAL A 204 -8.35 -10.67 -15.16
C VAL A 204 -7.46 -11.87 -15.44
N ALA A 205 -7.51 -12.41 -16.66
CA ALA A 205 -6.61 -13.48 -17.06
C ALA A 205 -5.13 -13.02 -17.17
N PRO A 206 -4.13 -13.92 -16.93
CA PRO A 206 -2.69 -13.63 -17.06
C PRO A 206 -2.24 -13.00 -18.38
N ALA A 207 -2.95 -13.26 -19.48
CA ALA A 207 -2.59 -12.77 -20.81
C ALA A 207 -2.90 -11.27 -21.03
N VAL A 208 -3.61 -10.61 -20.11
CA VAL A 208 -3.95 -9.19 -20.24
C VAL A 208 -2.68 -8.35 -20.17
N CYS A 209 -2.46 -7.55 -21.21
CA CYS A 209 -1.33 -6.63 -21.29
C CYS A 209 -1.69 -5.26 -20.70
N PRO A 210 -0.73 -4.59 -20.03
CA PRO A 210 -0.92 -3.22 -19.56
C PRO A 210 -1.11 -2.27 -20.75
N LYS A 211 -1.95 -1.25 -20.59
CA LYS A 211 -2.19 -0.24 -21.62
C LYS A 211 -2.60 1.07 -20.99
N GLY A 212 -2.02 2.16 -21.47
CA GLY A 212 -2.40 3.46 -20.95
C GLY A 212 -2.05 3.55 -19.46
N GLU A 213 -3.01 3.95 -18.61
CA GLU A 213 -2.74 4.16 -17.18
C GLU A 213 -2.86 2.85 -16.39
N ILE A 214 -3.29 1.80 -17.08
CA ILE A 214 -3.66 0.53 -16.50
C ILE A 214 -2.44 -0.37 -16.49
N GLY A 215 -1.95 -0.67 -15.29
CA GLY A 215 -0.91 -1.66 -15.08
C GLY A 215 -1.52 -3.06 -14.94
N THR A 216 -0.67 -4.08 -15.02
CA THR A 216 -1.04 -5.45 -14.64
C THR A 216 -0.01 -6.02 -13.67
N LYS A 217 -0.47 -6.76 -12.67
CA LYS A 217 0.40 -7.45 -11.71
C LYS A 217 -0.33 -8.60 -11.01
N LYS A 218 0.43 -9.46 -10.34
CA LYS A 218 -0.10 -10.48 -9.43
C LYS A 218 -0.23 -9.89 -8.02
N VAL A 219 -1.33 -10.16 -7.34
CA VAL A 219 -1.66 -9.60 -6.01
C VAL A 219 -2.24 -10.67 -5.10
N LEU A 220 -2.27 -10.42 -3.78
CA LEU A 220 -2.82 -11.37 -2.79
C LEU A 220 -2.23 -12.78 -2.92
N GLU A 221 -0.90 -12.87 -3.14
CA GLU A 221 -0.16 -14.13 -3.22
C GLU A 221 0.63 -14.39 -1.93
N GLY A 222 0.61 -15.65 -1.49
CA GLY A 222 1.27 -16.10 -0.27
C GLY A 222 0.32 -16.11 0.92
N ARG A 223 0.88 -16.00 2.12
CA ARG A 223 0.14 -16.15 3.37
C ARG A 223 -0.53 -14.84 3.80
N PHE A 224 -1.81 -14.93 4.15
CA PHE A 224 -2.65 -13.81 4.61
C PHE A 224 -3.53 -14.21 5.79
N MET A 225 -3.68 -13.30 6.73
CA MET A 225 -4.81 -13.27 7.64
C MET A 225 -5.99 -12.61 6.91
N VAL A 226 -7.09 -13.34 6.78
CA VAL A 226 -8.29 -12.94 6.04
C VAL A 226 -9.43 -12.75 7.02
N ALA A 227 -10.07 -11.58 7.00
CA ALA A 227 -11.21 -11.26 7.84
C ALA A 227 -12.42 -10.90 6.98
N LEU A 228 -13.59 -11.46 7.30
CA LEU A 228 -14.86 -11.01 6.74
C LEU A 228 -15.49 -9.98 7.68
N TYR A 229 -15.64 -8.75 7.18
CA TYR A 229 -16.31 -7.67 7.88
C TYR A 229 -17.68 -7.40 7.26
N LYS A 230 -18.70 -7.29 8.11
CA LYS A 230 -20.05 -6.82 7.75
C LYS A 230 -20.28 -5.46 8.41
N GLY A 231 -20.42 -4.40 7.61
CA GLY A 231 -20.73 -3.06 8.08
C GLY A 231 -20.12 -1.94 7.23
N THR A 232 -20.30 -0.71 7.69
CA THR A 232 -20.00 0.49 6.92
C THR A 232 -18.50 0.68 6.66
N TYR A 233 -18.15 1.15 5.47
CA TYR A 233 -16.76 1.48 5.12
C TYR A 233 -16.13 2.55 6.03
N GLN A 234 -16.95 3.37 6.70
CA GLN A 234 -16.46 4.35 7.67
C GLN A 234 -15.74 3.71 8.86
N GLN A 235 -16.05 2.45 9.17
CA GLN A 235 -15.47 1.71 10.28
C GLN A 235 -14.26 0.86 9.88
N LEU A 236 -13.88 0.81 8.60
CA LEU A 236 -12.75 -0.02 8.15
C LEU A 236 -11.45 0.31 8.87
N GLY A 237 -11.22 1.58 9.22
CA GLY A 237 -10.07 1.96 10.07
C GLY A 237 -10.06 1.24 11.42
N ALA A 238 -11.20 1.19 12.11
CA ALA A 238 -11.34 0.46 13.38
C ALA A 238 -11.22 -1.07 13.19
N VAL A 239 -11.63 -1.58 12.03
CA VAL A 239 -11.45 -2.99 11.66
C VAL A 239 -9.95 -3.33 11.54
N TYR A 240 -9.16 -2.52 10.82
CA TYR A 240 -7.70 -2.70 10.77
C TYR A 240 -7.07 -2.57 12.16
N ASP A 241 -7.50 -1.60 12.96
CA ASP A 241 -7.01 -1.41 14.32
C ASP A 241 -7.26 -2.64 15.19
N THR A 242 -8.40 -3.30 15.01
CA THR A 242 -8.75 -4.55 15.70
C THR A 242 -7.95 -5.73 15.15
N LEU A 243 -7.76 -5.83 13.84
CA LEU A 243 -6.94 -6.89 13.24
C LEU A 243 -5.48 -6.82 13.70
N TYR A 244 -4.87 -5.63 13.70
CA TYR A 244 -3.49 -5.45 14.13
C TYR A 244 -3.33 -5.47 15.66
N GLY A 245 -4.28 -4.90 16.40
CA GLY A 245 -4.18 -4.74 17.86
C GLY A 245 -4.65 -5.94 18.68
N LYS A 246 -5.55 -6.77 18.14
CA LYS A 246 -6.13 -7.93 18.84
C LYS A 246 -5.78 -9.24 18.14
N TYR A 247 -6.20 -9.44 16.90
CA TYR A 247 -6.11 -10.74 16.24
C TYR A 247 -4.69 -11.14 15.85
N LEU A 248 -3.90 -10.22 15.29
CA LEU A 248 -2.51 -10.48 14.92
C LEU A 248 -1.67 -11.01 16.12
N PRO A 249 -1.66 -10.36 17.30
CA PRO A 249 -0.93 -10.88 18.46
C PRO A 249 -1.55 -12.14 19.08
N GLU A 250 -2.88 -12.24 19.18
CA GLU A 250 -3.56 -13.45 19.69
C GLU A 250 -3.23 -14.69 18.86
N MET A 251 -3.03 -14.51 17.55
CA MET A 251 -2.68 -15.59 16.62
C MET A 251 -1.16 -15.81 16.49
N GLY A 252 -0.33 -15.02 17.17
CA GLY A 252 1.13 -15.13 17.10
C GLY A 252 1.72 -14.86 15.72
N LEU A 253 1.05 -14.04 14.90
CA LEU A 253 1.45 -13.75 13.51
C LEU A 253 2.38 -12.54 13.45
N SER A 254 3.27 -12.53 12.46
CA SER A 254 4.09 -11.36 12.10
C SER A 254 3.65 -10.81 10.75
N LEU A 255 3.82 -9.50 10.54
CA LEU A 255 3.46 -8.86 9.28
C LEU A 255 4.51 -9.15 8.20
N ARG A 256 4.05 -9.32 6.97
CA ARG A 256 4.89 -9.38 5.78
C ARG A 256 4.84 -8.06 5.03
N GLU A 257 5.98 -7.65 4.46
CA GLU A 257 6.16 -6.37 3.74
C GLU A 257 5.52 -6.38 2.34
N VAL A 258 4.22 -6.69 2.23
CA VAL A 258 3.42 -6.48 1.02
C VAL A 258 2.10 -5.79 1.37
N PRO A 259 1.48 -5.05 0.43
CA PRO A 259 0.25 -4.32 0.70
C PRO A 259 -0.89 -5.21 1.23
N SER A 260 -1.58 -4.71 2.25
CA SER A 260 -2.89 -5.24 2.65
C SER A 260 -3.92 -4.91 1.58
N GLY A 261 -4.96 -5.74 1.48
CA GLY A 261 -5.98 -5.60 0.46
C GLY A 261 -7.40 -5.76 0.97
N GLU A 262 -8.35 -5.22 0.21
CA GLU A 262 -9.79 -5.34 0.45
C GLU A 262 -10.46 -5.87 -0.81
N ILE A 263 -11.44 -6.76 -0.63
CA ILE A 263 -12.36 -7.19 -1.69
C ILE A 263 -13.78 -6.85 -1.25
N TYR A 264 -14.47 -6.04 -2.04
CA TYR A 264 -15.85 -5.64 -1.77
C TYR A 264 -16.82 -6.61 -2.43
N LEU A 265 -17.64 -7.28 -1.62
CA LEU A 265 -18.44 -8.43 -2.05
C LEU A 265 -19.86 -8.06 -2.49
N ASN A 266 -20.32 -6.85 -2.20
CA ASN A 266 -21.63 -6.34 -2.59
C ASN A 266 -21.57 -4.85 -2.97
N ASP A 267 -22.59 -4.40 -3.70
CA ASP A 267 -22.62 -3.07 -4.31
C ASP A 267 -23.16 -2.02 -3.32
N PRO A 268 -22.39 -0.98 -2.97
CA PRO A 268 -22.84 0.04 -2.03
C PRO A 268 -23.98 0.91 -2.55
N ARG A 269 -24.31 0.85 -3.85
CA ARG A 269 -25.46 1.59 -4.41
C ARG A 269 -26.80 0.93 -4.11
N ASN A 270 -26.81 -0.37 -3.81
CA ASN A 270 -28.03 -1.14 -3.55
C ASN A 270 -28.01 -1.89 -2.22
N THR A 271 -26.92 -1.79 -1.45
CA THR A 271 -26.77 -2.41 -0.14
C THR A 271 -26.67 -1.33 0.93
N LYS A 272 -27.40 -1.51 2.04
CA LYS A 272 -27.32 -0.59 3.18
C LYS A 272 -25.92 -0.62 3.81
N PRO A 273 -25.41 0.49 4.36
CA PRO A 273 -24.07 0.54 4.96
C PRO A 273 -23.79 -0.57 5.99
N GLU A 274 -24.75 -0.91 6.84
CA GLU A 274 -24.65 -1.97 7.85
C GLU A 274 -24.62 -3.40 7.27
N ASP A 275 -25.02 -3.57 6.00
CA ASP A 275 -25.06 -4.85 5.29
C ASP A 275 -23.93 -5.02 4.28
N LEU A 276 -23.04 -4.02 4.14
CA LEU A 276 -21.88 -4.12 3.26
C LEU A 276 -20.93 -5.22 3.73
N LEU A 277 -20.42 -6.00 2.77
CA LEU A 277 -19.51 -7.11 3.04
C LEU A 277 -18.14 -6.82 2.41
N THR A 278 -17.11 -6.83 3.25
CA THR A 278 -15.72 -6.59 2.83
C THR A 278 -14.84 -7.72 3.36
N GLN A 279 -14.07 -8.36 2.47
CA GLN A 279 -12.97 -9.22 2.88
C GLN A 279 -11.70 -8.41 2.97
N ILE A 280 -11.03 -8.47 4.12
CA ILE A 280 -9.80 -7.75 4.41
C ILE A 280 -8.67 -8.77 4.47
N TYR A 281 -7.55 -8.46 3.81
CA TYR A 281 -6.39 -9.31 3.65
C TYR A 281 -5.19 -8.59 4.26
N VAL A 282 -4.70 -9.09 5.39
CA VAL A 282 -3.48 -8.62 6.03
C VAL A 282 -2.37 -9.62 5.74
N ALA A 283 -1.29 -9.16 5.13
CA ALA A 283 -0.17 -10.02 4.79
C ALA A 283 0.62 -10.43 6.04
N VAL A 284 0.83 -11.74 6.20
CA VAL A 284 1.49 -12.31 7.39
C VAL A 284 2.56 -13.34 7.00
N GLU A 285 3.45 -13.64 7.93
CA GLU A 285 4.44 -14.75 7.86
C GLU A 285 3.91 -16.04 8.48
#